data_AF-A0A4R3JMA0-F1
#
_entry.id   AF-A0A4R3JMA0-F1
#
_cell.length_a   1.000
_cell.length_b   1.000
_cell.length_c   1.000
_cell.angle_alpha   90.00
_cell.angle_beta   90.00
_cell.angle_gamma   90.00
#
_symmetry.space_group_name_H-M   'P 1'
#
loop_
_entity.id
_entity.type
_entity.pdbx_description
1 polymer ?
#
loop_
_entity_poly.entity_id
_entity_poly.type
_entity_poly.pdbx_seq_one_letter_code
_entity_poly.pdbx_strand_id
1 'polypeptide(L)'
;MSIPRVKTRCFAIALAPIVIFWMHDVISGQLFSKDLNVPVEILQDDRHWMESAGRFRFLSATWFFAALTVLAVALVIRDLAAPMARATRAAATLTMGVILMLALTATVKQHADPDGPRIYHRLGEDVFETALSYGNLPGCNQPEDWWFLGQCGENPVLSLFNRVMDIINGLAGLGVGALIVGMILCLQTQETRNAEEEAALLAQNLTRMRRQLYLSSLILTFGMFFATSWMYWPLPLVTGAERDAYGALILASALFTGTYFCLLILSFYIPVALVLDARVRALTRSADLGSDADPDEWAAARGLKGGTSDLLRTGFAVTAPILAAFAGGISPISL
;
A
#
# COMPACT_ATOMS: atom_id res chain seq x y z
N MET A 1 32.03 18.35 -8.85
CA MET A 1 30.98 17.30 -8.82
C MET A 1 29.62 17.97 -9.00
N SER A 2 28.90 17.65 -10.07
CA SER A 2 27.54 18.14 -10.29
C SER A 2 26.59 17.49 -9.28
N ILE A 3 25.82 18.32 -8.56
CA ILE A 3 24.87 17.82 -7.56
C ILE A 3 23.69 17.17 -8.29
N PRO A 4 23.34 15.93 -7.97
CA PRO A 4 22.33 15.22 -8.73
C PRO A 4 20.92 15.77 -8.42
N ARG A 5 20.09 15.91 -9.46
CA ARG A 5 18.80 16.63 -9.42
C ARG A 5 17.68 15.91 -10.18
N VAL A 6 16.45 16.06 -9.72
CA VAL A 6 15.25 15.62 -10.44
C VAL A 6 14.54 16.86 -11.00
N LYS A 7 14.11 16.81 -12.26
CA LYS A 7 13.31 17.90 -12.84
C LYS A 7 12.00 18.02 -12.06
N THR A 8 11.64 19.23 -11.59
CA THR A 8 10.42 19.46 -10.78
C THR A 8 9.15 18.94 -11.44
N ARG A 9 9.08 18.99 -12.78
CA ARG A 9 7.97 18.45 -13.57
C ARG A 9 7.74 16.94 -13.35
N CYS A 10 8.76 16.17 -12.98
CA CYS A 10 8.61 14.74 -12.68
C CYS A 10 7.79 14.49 -11.41
N PHE A 11 7.67 15.45 -10.50
CA PHE A 11 6.80 15.31 -9.32
C PHE A 11 5.31 15.38 -9.67
N ALA A 12 4.95 15.83 -10.88
CA ALA A 12 3.58 15.73 -11.38
C ALA A 12 3.10 14.27 -11.51
N ILE A 13 4.01 13.28 -11.51
CA ILE A 13 3.66 11.85 -11.45
C ILE A 13 2.83 11.55 -10.18
N ALA A 14 3.04 12.27 -9.08
CA ALA A 14 2.26 12.12 -7.85
C ALA A 14 0.78 12.56 -7.98
N LEU A 15 0.40 13.27 -9.05
CA LEU A 15 -0.99 13.63 -9.29
C LEU A 15 -1.86 12.40 -9.59
N ALA A 16 -1.31 11.40 -10.27
CA ALA A 16 -2.05 10.18 -10.60
C ALA A 16 -2.50 9.40 -9.34
N PRO A 17 -1.63 9.09 -8.35
CA PRO A 17 -2.08 8.46 -7.11
C PRO A 17 -3.04 9.36 -6.30
N ILE A 18 -2.87 10.69 -6.31
CA ILE A 18 -3.82 11.62 -5.65
C ILE A 18 -5.22 11.50 -6.25
N VAL A 19 -5.32 11.45 -7.59
CA VAL A 19 -6.61 11.25 -8.27
C VAL A 19 -7.20 9.88 -7.92
N ILE A 20 -6.38 8.84 -7.80
CA ILE A 20 -6.84 7.51 -7.36
C ILE A 20 -7.37 7.54 -5.92
N PHE A 21 -6.71 8.21 -4.98
CA PHE A 21 -7.21 8.41 -3.62
C PHE A 21 -8.59 9.10 -3.62
N TRP A 22 -8.73 10.17 -4.41
CA TRP A 22 -9.98 10.90 -4.54
C TRP A 22 -11.10 10.04 -5.15
N MET A 23 -10.81 9.32 -6.24
CA MET A 23 -11.78 8.40 -6.86
C MET A 23 -12.22 7.32 -5.89
N HIS A 24 -11.30 6.78 -5.07
CA HIS A 24 -11.65 5.80 -4.06
C HIS A 24 -12.57 6.37 -2.97
N ASP A 25 -12.35 7.61 -2.52
CA ASP A 25 -13.25 8.29 -1.57
C ASP A 25 -14.65 8.47 -2.17
N VAL A 26 -14.74 8.90 -3.44
CA VAL A 26 -16.02 9.06 -4.15
C VAL A 26 -16.74 7.73 -4.33
N ILE A 27 -16.05 6.71 -4.85
CA ILE A 27 -16.61 5.35 -5.02
C ILE A 27 -17.06 4.82 -3.67
N SER A 28 -16.23 4.97 -2.63
CA SER A 28 -16.55 4.54 -1.28
C SER A 28 -17.77 5.23 -0.70
N GLY A 29 -17.93 6.53 -0.94
CA GLY A 29 -19.02 7.32 -0.40
C GLY A 29 -20.33 7.17 -1.15
N GLN A 30 -20.30 6.80 -2.44
CA GLN A 30 -21.49 6.74 -3.30
C GLN A 30 -21.96 5.33 -3.62
N LEU A 31 -21.05 4.35 -3.75
CA LEU A 31 -21.39 3.00 -4.25
C LEU A 31 -21.49 1.96 -3.14
N PHE A 32 -20.85 2.18 -1.99
CA PHE A 32 -20.98 1.25 -0.87
C PHE A 32 -22.13 1.64 0.04
N SER A 33 -22.96 0.66 0.40
CA SER A 33 -23.89 0.82 1.50
C SER A 33 -23.07 1.11 2.75
N LYS A 34 -23.41 2.20 3.44
CA LYS A 34 -22.80 2.54 4.72
C LYS A 34 -23.24 1.58 5.81
N ASP A 35 -24.47 1.10 5.69
CA ASP A 35 -25.12 0.22 6.67
C ASP A 35 -25.53 -1.06 5.92
N LEU A 36 -24.64 -2.05 5.93
CA LEU A 36 -25.01 -3.38 5.46
C LEU A 36 -25.66 -4.11 6.64
N ASN A 37 -26.98 -4.28 6.59
CA ASN A 37 -27.72 -5.00 7.62
C ASN A 37 -27.46 -6.51 7.50
N VAL A 38 -26.40 -6.98 8.17
CA VAL A 38 -26.08 -8.40 8.29
C VAL A 38 -26.59 -8.87 9.66
N PRO A 39 -27.45 -9.90 9.73
CA PRO A 39 -28.04 -10.35 10.99
C PRO A 39 -26.96 -10.84 11.97
N VAL A 40 -27.05 -10.44 13.24
CA VAL A 40 -26.11 -10.87 14.30
C VAL A 40 -26.31 -12.35 14.63
N GLU A 41 -27.50 -12.87 14.37
CA GLU A 41 -27.89 -14.28 14.59
C GLU A 41 -27.04 -15.27 13.80
N ILE A 42 -26.26 -14.81 12.82
CA ILE A 42 -25.29 -15.65 12.13
C ILE A 42 -24.09 -16.03 13.01
N LEU A 43 -23.86 -15.35 14.13
CA LEU A 43 -22.74 -15.62 15.04
C LEU A 43 -23.06 -16.76 16.01
N GLN A 44 -22.03 -17.55 16.34
CA GLN A 44 -22.08 -18.63 17.32
C GLN A 44 -21.71 -18.12 18.72
N ASP A 45 -22.64 -18.22 19.67
CA ASP A 45 -22.42 -17.81 21.07
C ASP A 45 -21.60 -18.82 21.90
N ASP A 46 -21.40 -20.07 21.44
CA ASP A 46 -20.75 -21.12 22.23
C ASP A 46 -19.21 -21.10 22.16
N ARG A 47 -18.62 -20.27 21.28
CA ARG A 47 -17.19 -20.34 20.91
C ARG A 47 -16.45 -19.02 20.98
N HIS A 48 -16.65 -18.24 22.05
CA HIS A 48 -16.00 -16.94 22.25
C HIS A 48 -14.46 -16.98 22.09
N TRP A 49 -13.81 -18.11 22.42
CA TRP A 49 -12.36 -18.26 22.25
C TRP A 49 -11.88 -18.16 20.78
N MET A 50 -12.75 -18.35 19.80
CA MET A 50 -12.44 -18.17 18.38
C MET A 50 -12.15 -16.71 18.01
N GLU A 51 -12.67 -15.74 18.77
CA GLU A 51 -12.29 -14.32 18.65
C GLU A 51 -10.78 -14.16 18.71
N SER A 52 -10.12 -14.91 19.60
CA SER A 52 -8.69 -14.76 19.83
C SER A 52 -7.85 -15.21 18.64
N ALA A 53 -8.35 -16.13 17.81
CA ALA A 53 -7.70 -16.51 16.57
C ALA A 53 -7.64 -15.32 15.58
N GLY A 54 -8.74 -14.57 15.45
CA GLY A 54 -8.80 -13.35 14.65
C GLY A 54 -7.86 -12.27 15.21
N ARG A 55 -7.87 -12.08 16.53
CA ARG A 55 -7.01 -11.11 17.23
C ARG A 55 -5.51 -11.37 17.02
N PHE A 56 -5.04 -12.61 17.19
CA PHE A 56 -3.63 -12.93 16.97
C PHE A 56 -3.22 -12.77 15.50
N ARG A 57 -4.11 -13.13 14.56
CA ARG A 57 -3.86 -12.90 13.13
C ARG A 57 -3.78 -11.40 12.81
N PHE A 58 -4.68 -10.59 13.38
CA PHE A 58 -4.67 -9.14 13.21
C PHE A 58 -3.40 -8.51 13.77
N LEU A 59 -3.02 -8.82 15.01
CA LEU A 59 -1.84 -8.25 15.66
C LEU A 59 -0.54 -8.64 14.94
N SER A 60 -0.41 -9.91 14.53
CA SER A 60 0.77 -10.36 13.77
C SER A 60 0.88 -9.66 12.41
N ALA A 61 -0.24 -9.53 11.68
CA ALA A 61 -0.27 -8.81 10.42
C ALA A 61 0.05 -7.32 10.60
N THR A 62 -0.49 -6.69 11.65
CA THR A 62 -0.26 -5.29 12.02
C THR A 62 1.23 -5.02 12.23
N TRP A 63 1.88 -5.84 13.07
CA TRP A 63 3.31 -5.69 13.39
C TRP A 63 4.18 -5.83 12.15
N PHE A 64 3.90 -6.83 11.32
CA PHE A 64 4.68 -7.07 10.12
C PHE A 64 4.51 -5.93 9.11
N PHE A 65 3.28 -5.48 8.87
CA PHE A 65 2.99 -4.37 7.98
C PHE A 65 3.64 -3.05 8.46
N ALA A 66 3.56 -2.77 9.77
CA ALA A 66 4.21 -1.60 10.37
C ALA A 66 5.73 -1.63 10.17
N ALA A 67 6.39 -2.77 10.42
CA ALA A 67 7.83 -2.91 10.26
C ALA A 67 8.30 -2.64 8.80
N LEU A 68 7.56 -3.16 7.82
CA LEU A 68 7.86 -2.93 6.40
C LEU A 68 7.66 -1.47 5.99
N THR A 69 6.62 -0.84 6.53
CA THR A 69 6.32 0.56 6.27
C THR A 69 7.43 1.46 6.83
N VAL A 70 7.89 1.19 8.05
CA VAL A 70 9.04 1.87 8.66
C VAL A 70 10.30 1.67 7.82
N LEU A 71 10.54 0.47 7.30
CA LEU A 71 11.67 0.19 6.41
C LEU A 71 11.63 1.05 5.14
N ALA A 72 10.47 1.15 4.48
CA ALA A 72 10.32 1.98 3.28
C ALA A 72 10.56 3.47 3.57
N VAL A 73 10.01 3.97 4.68
CA VAL A 73 10.24 5.35 5.13
C VAL A 73 11.72 5.59 5.43
N ALA A 74 12.39 4.66 6.13
CA ALA A 74 13.82 4.77 6.43
C ALA A 74 14.70 4.80 5.18
N LEU A 75 14.37 3.99 4.16
CA LEU A 75 15.09 3.99 2.88
C LEU A 75 14.97 5.35 2.16
N VAL A 76 13.78 5.95 2.16
CA VAL A 76 13.58 7.28 1.55
C VAL A 76 14.25 8.39 2.35
N ILE A 77 14.20 8.33 3.69
CA ILE A 77 14.92 9.29 4.54
C ILE A 77 16.42 9.21 4.25
N ARG A 78 16.98 8.00 4.13
CA ARG A 78 18.38 7.81 3.74
C ARG A 78 18.68 8.43 2.37
N ASP A 79 17.81 8.22 1.40
CA ASP A 79 17.96 8.80 0.06
C ASP A 79 17.87 10.34 0.10
N LEU A 80 16.98 10.92 0.91
CA LEU A 80 16.83 12.36 1.12
C LEU A 80 17.99 13.02 1.88
N ALA A 81 18.63 12.27 2.78
CA ALA A 81 19.82 12.69 3.51
C ALA A 81 21.06 12.76 2.61
N ALA A 82 21.10 12.00 1.52
CA ALA A 82 22.18 12.05 0.55
C ALA A 82 22.32 13.46 -0.10
N PRO A 83 23.51 13.80 -0.64
CA PRO A 83 23.72 15.08 -1.32
C PRO A 83 22.79 15.23 -2.54
N MET A 84 21.84 16.16 -2.46
CA MET A 84 20.89 16.45 -3.53
C MET A 84 20.57 17.94 -3.61
N ALA A 85 20.08 18.38 -4.77
CA ALA A 85 19.65 19.76 -4.95
C ALA A 85 18.50 20.10 -3.96
N ARG A 86 18.58 21.28 -3.32
CA ARG A 86 17.57 21.73 -2.33
C ARG A 86 16.15 21.74 -2.89
N ALA A 87 15.99 22.11 -4.16
CA ALA A 87 14.68 22.10 -4.83
C ALA A 87 14.09 20.68 -4.95
N THR A 88 14.91 19.68 -5.26
CA THR A 88 14.48 18.26 -5.31
C THR A 88 14.04 17.80 -3.91
N ARG A 89 14.82 18.13 -2.88
CA ARG A 89 14.51 17.77 -1.49
C ARG A 89 13.19 18.40 -1.04
N ALA A 90 13.02 19.69 -1.27
CA ALA A 90 11.79 20.40 -0.92
C ALA A 90 10.57 19.83 -1.64
N ALA A 91 10.67 19.57 -2.94
CA ALA A 91 9.58 18.96 -3.72
C ALA A 91 9.23 17.53 -3.22
N ALA A 92 10.25 16.73 -2.88
CA ALA A 92 10.06 15.40 -2.33
C ALA A 92 9.38 15.43 -0.95
N THR A 93 9.85 16.27 -0.03
CA THR A 93 9.23 16.45 1.30
C THR A 93 7.80 16.97 1.18
N LEU A 94 7.55 17.93 0.30
CA LEU A 94 6.19 18.45 0.05
C LEU A 94 5.28 17.34 -0.50
N THR A 95 5.74 16.57 -1.48
CA THR A 95 4.96 15.47 -2.06
C THR A 95 4.61 14.42 -0.99
N MET A 96 5.57 14.04 -0.16
CA MET A 96 5.33 13.11 0.95
C MET A 96 4.32 13.68 1.96
N GLY A 97 4.43 14.96 2.30
CA GLY A 97 3.49 15.64 3.20
C GLY A 97 2.06 15.69 2.65
N VAL A 98 1.90 15.95 1.35
CA VAL A 98 0.58 15.95 0.69
C VAL A 98 -0.05 14.55 0.73
N ILE A 99 0.70 13.50 0.38
CA ILE A 99 0.20 12.11 0.41
C ILE A 99 -0.16 11.71 1.85
N LEU A 100 0.67 12.07 2.83
CA LEU A 100 0.38 11.83 4.24
C LEU A 100 -0.90 12.53 4.68
N MET A 101 -1.05 13.82 4.33
CA MET A 101 -2.25 14.59 4.67
C MET A 101 -3.51 13.93 4.10
N LEU A 102 -3.46 13.49 2.83
CA LEU A 102 -4.56 12.76 2.19
C LEU A 102 -4.90 11.47 2.94
N ALA A 103 -3.90 10.67 3.32
CA ALA A 103 -4.13 9.45 4.09
C ALA A 103 -4.74 9.73 5.47
N LEU A 104 -4.29 10.80 6.14
CA LEU A 104 -4.81 11.20 7.44
C LEU A 104 -6.22 11.81 7.39
N THR A 105 -6.72 12.24 6.22
CA THR A 105 -8.08 12.80 6.13
C THR A 105 -9.15 11.82 6.62
N ALA A 106 -8.99 10.52 6.39
CA ALA A 106 -9.92 9.51 6.88
C ALA A 106 -9.94 9.47 8.42
N THR A 107 -8.77 9.39 9.05
CA THR A 107 -8.63 9.41 10.52
C THR A 107 -9.14 10.71 11.14
N VAL A 108 -8.86 11.86 10.51
CA VAL A 108 -9.36 13.15 10.99
C VAL A 108 -10.89 13.23 10.89
N LYS A 109 -11.47 12.77 9.77
CA LYS A 109 -12.93 12.69 9.61
C LYS A 109 -13.54 11.79 10.70
N GLN A 110 -12.93 10.64 11.00
CA GLN A 110 -13.40 9.72 12.04
C GLN A 110 -13.32 10.29 13.46
N HIS A 111 -12.31 11.12 13.75
CA HIS A 111 -12.23 11.80 15.05
C HIS A 111 -13.21 12.98 15.15
N ALA A 112 -13.53 13.62 14.03
CA ALA A 112 -14.51 14.71 13.98
C ALA A 112 -15.96 14.22 14.06
N ASP A 113 -16.21 13.02 13.55
CA ASP A 113 -17.51 12.35 13.54
C ASP A 113 -17.34 10.90 14.01
N PRO A 114 -17.37 10.65 15.34
CA PRO A 114 -17.13 9.32 15.93
C PRO A 114 -18.14 8.26 15.48
N ASP A 115 -19.37 8.71 15.20
CA ASP A 115 -20.51 7.91 14.72
C ASP A 115 -20.53 7.81 13.18
N GLY A 116 -19.54 8.42 12.51
CA GLY A 116 -19.38 8.36 11.08
C GLY A 116 -19.06 6.94 10.59
N PRO A 117 -19.39 6.64 9.32
CA PRO A 117 -19.23 5.29 8.77
C PRO A 117 -17.77 4.84 8.82
N ARG A 118 -17.52 3.66 9.41
CA ARG A 118 -16.18 3.06 9.47
C ARG A 118 -16.02 1.98 8.41
N ILE A 119 -14.76 1.62 8.14
CA ILE A 119 -14.44 0.66 7.07
C ILE A 119 -15.05 -0.73 7.32
N TYR A 120 -15.22 -1.11 8.59
CA TYR A 120 -15.80 -2.40 8.97
C TYR A 120 -17.33 -2.44 8.89
N HIS A 121 -18.03 -1.29 8.84
CA HIS A 121 -19.50 -1.26 8.70
C HIS A 121 -19.94 -1.90 7.38
N ARG A 122 -19.05 -1.88 6.37
CA ARG A 122 -19.22 -2.55 5.08
C ARG A 122 -19.31 -4.08 5.17
N LEU A 123 -18.85 -4.66 6.29
CA LEU A 123 -18.91 -6.10 6.56
C LEU A 123 -20.07 -6.46 7.52
N GLY A 124 -20.96 -5.52 7.80
CA GLY A 124 -21.97 -5.65 8.86
C GLY A 124 -21.40 -5.13 10.18
N GLU A 125 -21.81 -3.91 10.54
CA GLU A 125 -21.43 -3.24 11.80
C GLU A 125 -21.73 -4.12 13.00
N ASP A 126 -23.00 -4.53 13.17
CA ASP A 126 -23.44 -5.30 14.33
C ASP A 126 -22.69 -6.64 14.47
N VAL A 127 -22.45 -7.33 13.34
CA VAL A 127 -21.70 -8.60 13.32
C VAL A 127 -20.26 -8.38 13.76
N PHE A 128 -19.61 -7.33 13.25
CA PHE A 128 -18.21 -7.04 13.58
C PHE A 128 -18.07 -6.62 15.05
N GLU A 129 -18.93 -5.74 15.54
CA GLU A 129 -18.88 -5.25 16.91
C GLU A 129 -19.18 -6.36 17.93
N THR A 130 -20.20 -7.18 17.65
CA THR A 130 -20.55 -8.33 18.48
C THR A 130 -19.40 -9.35 18.51
N ALA A 131 -18.82 -9.68 17.35
CA ALA A 131 -17.69 -10.60 17.27
C ALA A 131 -16.47 -10.13 18.09
N LEU A 132 -16.18 -8.83 18.08
CA LEU A 132 -15.08 -8.26 18.87
C LEU A 132 -15.43 -8.17 20.37
N SER A 133 -16.71 -8.01 20.73
CA SER A 133 -17.14 -7.96 22.14
C SER A 133 -16.98 -9.27 22.90
N TYR A 134 -16.85 -10.40 22.20
CA TYR A 134 -16.57 -11.69 22.85
C TYR A 134 -15.17 -11.73 23.48
N GLY A 135 -14.26 -10.87 23.03
CA GLY A 135 -12.91 -10.75 23.57
C GLY A 135 -12.81 -9.78 24.74
N ASN A 136 -11.88 -10.04 25.65
CA ASN A 136 -11.52 -9.12 26.74
C ASN A 136 -10.08 -8.63 26.59
N LEU A 137 -9.81 -7.40 27.07
CA LEU A 137 -8.47 -6.85 27.19
C LEU A 137 -7.98 -6.85 28.64
N PRO A 138 -6.75 -7.31 28.91
CA PRO A 138 -6.21 -7.29 30.25
C PRO A 138 -6.02 -5.83 30.73
N GLY A 139 -6.61 -5.52 31.89
CA GLY A 139 -6.55 -4.17 32.48
C GLY A 139 -7.68 -3.22 32.03
N CYS A 140 -8.63 -3.69 31.21
CA CYS A 140 -9.85 -2.95 30.87
C CYS A 140 -11.06 -3.62 31.53
N ASN A 141 -11.35 -3.28 32.79
CA ASN A 141 -12.52 -3.77 33.51
C ASN A 141 -13.71 -2.80 33.39
N GLN A 142 -13.43 -1.52 33.19
CA GLN A 142 -14.41 -0.44 33.06
C GLN A 142 -14.14 0.39 31.78
N PRO A 143 -15.15 1.03 31.19
CA PRO A 143 -14.98 1.86 30.00
C PRO A 143 -14.00 3.03 30.18
N GLU A 144 -13.91 3.55 31.41
CA GLU A 144 -13.03 4.66 31.77
C GLU A 144 -11.59 4.23 32.04
N ASP A 145 -11.33 2.92 32.14
CA ASP A 145 -9.98 2.41 32.36
C ASP A 145 -9.05 2.84 31.23
N TRP A 146 -7.80 3.14 31.59
CA TRP A 146 -6.80 3.59 30.64
C TRP A 146 -5.83 2.46 30.32
N TRP A 147 -5.65 2.21 29.03
CA TRP A 147 -4.69 1.25 28.52
C TRP A 147 -3.63 1.95 27.66
N PHE A 148 -2.59 1.23 27.22
CA PHE A 148 -1.41 1.82 26.56
C PHE A 148 -1.73 2.75 25.37
N LEU A 149 -2.84 2.53 24.67
CA LEU A 149 -3.27 3.33 23.53
C LEU A 149 -4.42 4.31 23.86
N GLY A 150 -4.85 4.41 25.12
CA GLY A 150 -5.91 5.33 25.59
C GLY A 150 -7.03 4.63 26.40
N GLN A 151 -8.19 5.28 26.56
CA GLN A 151 -9.37 4.73 27.26
C GLN A 151 -9.96 3.46 26.60
N CYS A 152 -10.44 2.51 27.39
CA CYS A 152 -10.95 1.23 26.91
C CYS A 152 -12.28 1.36 26.17
N GLY A 153 -13.19 2.25 26.59
CA GLY A 153 -14.53 2.36 26.00
C GLY A 153 -15.42 1.16 26.32
N GLU A 154 -16.65 1.15 25.81
CA GLU A 154 -17.65 0.10 26.11
C GLU A 154 -17.22 -1.28 25.62
N ASN A 155 -16.70 -1.34 24.39
CA ASN A 155 -16.06 -2.53 23.84
C ASN A 155 -14.53 -2.33 23.77
N PRO A 156 -13.76 -2.90 24.72
CA PRO A 156 -12.33 -2.65 24.80
C PRO A 156 -11.56 -3.15 23.57
N VAL A 157 -11.97 -4.29 22.99
CA VAL A 157 -11.32 -4.85 21.80
C VAL A 157 -11.58 -4.00 20.57
N LEU A 158 -12.80 -3.50 20.40
CA LEU A 158 -13.16 -2.58 19.32
C LEU A 158 -12.42 -1.24 19.43
N SER A 159 -12.30 -0.68 20.63
CA SER A 159 -11.51 0.53 20.87
C SER A 159 -10.03 0.34 20.52
N LEU A 160 -9.44 -0.80 20.91
CA LEU A 160 -8.09 -1.18 20.49
C LEU A 160 -7.98 -1.29 18.97
N PHE A 161 -8.91 -2.02 18.33
CA PHE A 161 -8.94 -2.18 16.89
C PHE A 161 -8.95 -0.82 16.18
N ASN A 162 -9.86 0.07 16.56
CA ASN A 162 -9.98 1.41 15.99
C ASN A 162 -8.68 2.21 16.09
N ARG A 163 -8.03 2.20 17.26
CA ARG A 163 -6.76 2.92 17.45
C ARG A 163 -5.60 2.33 16.67
N VAL A 164 -5.52 1.01 16.59
CA VAL A 164 -4.50 0.36 15.75
C VAL A 164 -4.74 0.70 14.29
N MET A 165 -5.99 0.70 13.83
CA MET A 165 -6.33 1.12 12.47
C MET A 165 -5.92 2.57 12.21
N ASP A 166 -6.13 3.50 13.15
CA ASP A 166 -5.69 4.89 13.01
C ASP A 166 -4.17 5.03 12.89
N ILE A 167 -3.42 4.34 13.74
CA ILE A 167 -1.95 4.31 13.67
C ILE A 167 -1.49 3.72 12.34
N ILE A 168 -2.10 2.62 11.91
CA ILE A 168 -1.75 1.94 10.66
C ILE A 168 -2.14 2.76 9.45
N ASN A 169 -3.24 3.52 9.48
CA ASN A 169 -3.61 4.45 8.40
C ASN A 169 -2.56 5.55 8.24
N GLY A 170 -2.09 6.12 9.36
CA GLY A 170 -0.99 7.09 9.35
C GLY A 170 0.32 6.49 8.80
N LEU A 171 0.69 5.29 9.27
CA LEU A 171 1.86 4.57 8.76
C LEU A 171 1.71 4.25 7.27
N ALA A 172 0.58 3.70 6.83
CA ALA A 172 0.32 3.37 5.43
C ALA A 172 0.45 4.62 4.54
N GLY A 173 -0.07 5.77 4.98
CA GLY A 173 0.13 7.05 4.31
C GLY A 173 1.61 7.43 4.15
N LEU A 174 2.39 7.31 5.23
CA LEU A 174 3.85 7.51 5.18
C LEU A 174 4.54 6.52 4.24
N GLY A 175 4.16 5.24 4.28
CA GLY A 175 4.72 4.18 3.44
C GLY A 175 4.45 4.43 1.97
N VAL A 176 3.20 4.70 1.59
CA VAL A 176 2.81 5.03 0.22
C VAL A 176 3.52 6.31 -0.24
N GLY A 177 3.55 7.36 0.59
CA GLY A 177 4.27 8.60 0.29
C GLY A 177 5.77 8.35 0.05
N ALA A 178 6.40 7.53 0.87
CA ALA A 178 7.79 7.11 0.70
C ALA A 178 7.97 6.35 -0.63
N LEU A 179 7.15 5.36 -0.94
CA LEU A 179 7.27 4.59 -2.19
C LEU A 179 7.12 5.49 -3.43
N ILE A 180 6.14 6.39 -3.46
CA ILE A 180 5.94 7.35 -4.55
C ILE A 180 7.17 8.24 -4.73
N VAL A 181 7.65 8.85 -3.64
CA VAL A 181 8.82 9.74 -3.68
C VAL A 181 10.08 8.96 -4.07
N GLY A 182 10.32 7.80 -3.48
CA GLY A 182 11.45 6.93 -3.81
C GLY A 182 11.45 6.52 -5.28
N MET A 183 10.27 6.24 -5.85
CA MET A 183 10.13 5.96 -7.28
C MET A 183 10.46 7.19 -8.13
N ILE A 184 9.95 8.38 -7.79
CA ILE A 184 10.24 9.63 -8.52
C ILE A 184 11.73 9.98 -8.42
N LEU A 185 12.39 9.73 -7.28
CA LEU A 185 13.83 9.96 -7.09
C LEU A 185 14.68 9.05 -7.99
N CYS A 186 14.15 7.94 -8.50
CA CYS A 186 14.84 7.14 -9.52
C CYS A 186 15.01 7.91 -10.85
N LEU A 187 14.29 9.02 -11.07
CA LEU A 187 14.43 9.89 -12.25
C LEU A 187 15.55 10.92 -12.13
N GLN A 188 16.42 10.79 -11.13
CA GLN A 188 17.55 11.69 -10.90
C GLN A 188 18.49 11.73 -12.10
N THR A 189 18.98 12.94 -12.38
CA THR A 189 19.91 13.24 -13.47
C THR A 189 21.12 13.97 -12.93
N GLN A 190 22.24 13.80 -13.61
CA GLN A 190 23.46 14.55 -13.36
C GLN A 190 23.92 15.12 -14.71
N GLU A 191 24.34 16.39 -14.73
CA GLU A 191 24.94 16.96 -15.93
C GLU A 191 26.34 16.34 -16.11
N THR A 192 26.47 15.46 -17.10
CA THR A 192 27.72 14.91 -17.61
C THR A 192 27.70 14.97 -19.13
N ARG A 193 28.87 15.13 -19.75
CA ARG A 193 29.04 15.05 -21.21
C ARG A 193 29.48 13.66 -21.67
N ASN A 194 29.74 12.76 -20.73
CA ASN A 194 30.25 11.43 -21.00
C ASN A 194 29.09 10.42 -21.05
N ALA A 195 28.88 9.81 -22.22
CA ALA A 195 27.83 8.82 -22.43
C ALA A 195 27.97 7.59 -21.51
N GLU A 196 29.20 7.21 -21.15
CA GLU A 196 29.45 6.09 -20.23
C GLU A 196 29.00 6.40 -18.79
N GLU A 197 29.25 7.63 -18.33
CA GLU A 197 28.79 8.06 -17.01
C GLU A 197 27.27 8.17 -16.96
N GLU A 198 26.64 8.66 -18.04
CA GLU A 198 25.19 8.71 -18.15
C GLU A 198 24.58 7.30 -18.16
N ALA A 199 25.19 6.36 -18.90
CA ALA A 199 24.78 4.96 -18.91
C ALA A 199 24.87 4.34 -17.51
N ALA A 200 25.98 4.55 -16.81
CA ALA A 200 26.17 4.03 -15.46
C ALA A 200 25.14 4.60 -14.47
N LEU A 201 24.84 5.91 -14.54
CA LEU A 201 23.79 6.54 -13.73
C LEU A 201 22.42 5.94 -14.04
N LEU A 202 22.10 5.74 -15.32
CA LEU A 202 20.82 5.19 -15.75
C LEU A 202 20.64 3.73 -15.32
N ALA A 203 21.70 2.93 -15.39
CA ALA A 203 21.71 1.56 -14.87
C ALA A 203 21.47 1.52 -13.35
N GLN A 204 22.08 2.43 -12.60
CA GLN A 204 21.81 2.58 -11.15
C GLN A 204 20.35 2.97 -10.89
N ASN A 205 19.81 3.90 -11.66
CA ASN A 205 18.42 4.35 -11.54
C ASN A 205 17.43 3.20 -11.84
N LEU A 206 17.65 2.40 -12.88
CA LEU A 206 16.85 1.21 -13.18
C LEU A 206 16.93 0.18 -12.04
N THR A 207 18.12 -0.03 -11.47
CA THR A 207 18.30 -0.94 -10.33
C THR A 207 17.60 -0.44 -9.06
N ARG A 208 17.60 0.89 -8.82
CA ARG A 208 16.82 1.51 -7.73
C ARG A 208 15.32 1.35 -7.97
N MET A 209 14.84 1.61 -9.19
CA MET A 209 13.44 1.44 -9.58
C MET A 209 12.95 0.00 -9.33
N ARG A 210 13.72 -1.02 -9.75
CA ARG A 210 13.38 -2.43 -9.49
C ARG A 210 13.29 -2.76 -8.00
N ARG A 211 14.24 -2.27 -7.19
CA ARG A 211 14.21 -2.43 -5.72
C ARG A 211 12.97 -1.78 -5.10
N GLN A 212 12.62 -0.58 -5.54
CA GLN A 212 11.42 0.12 -5.08
C GLN A 212 10.14 -0.61 -5.51
N LEU A 213 10.11 -1.18 -6.71
CA LEU A 213 8.99 -2.01 -7.15
C LEU A 213 8.83 -3.24 -6.24
N TYR A 214 9.90 -4.01 -5.99
CA TYR A 214 9.83 -5.16 -5.09
C TYR A 214 9.39 -4.80 -3.67
N LEU A 215 9.88 -3.68 -3.14
CA LEU A 215 9.45 -3.18 -1.84
C LEU A 215 7.97 -2.80 -1.85
N SER A 216 7.49 -2.16 -2.92
CA SER A 216 6.07 -1.82 -3.10
C SER A 216 5.21 -3.08 -3.18
N SER A 217 5.65 -4.11 -3.90
CA SER A 217 4.99 -5.42 -3.99
C SER A 217 4.87 -6.10 -2.64
N LEU A 218 5.95 -6.04 -1.86
CA LEU A 218 6.02 -6.65 -0.55
C LEU A 218 5.07 -5.92 0.40
N ILE A 219 5.14 -4.58 0.47
CA ILE A 219 4.20 -3.76 1.27
C ILE A 219 2.75 -4.03 0.85
N LEU A 220 2.47 -4.12 -0.44
CA LEU A 220 1.14 -4.43 -0.94
C LEU A 220 0.67 -5.82 -0.48
N THR A 221 1.51 -6.84 -0.62
CA THR A 221 1.16 -8.22 -0.27
C THR A 221 0.84 -8.33 1.22
N PHE A 222 1.68 -7.74 2.07
CA PHE A 222 1.46 -7.74 3.51
C PHE A 222 0.39 -6.75 3.97
N GLY A 223 0.17 -5.67 3.22
CA GLY A 223 -0.97 -4.77 3.40
C GLY A 223 -2.30 -5.48 3.11
N MET A 224 -2.34 -6.34 2.09
CA MET A 224 -3.49 -7.20 1.82
C MET A 224 -3.65 -8.30 2.88
N PHE A 225 -2.55 -8.88 3.37
CA PHE A 225 -2.61 -9.80 4.50
C PHE A 225 -3.17 -9.12 5.76
N PHE A 226 -2.77 -7.87 6.02
CA PHE A 226 -3.32 -7.03 7.08
C PHE A 226 -4.79 -6.69 6.86
N ALA A 227 -5.19 -6.27 5.66
CA ALA A 227 -6.58 -5.97 5.37
C ALA A 227 -7.46 -7.21 5.57
N THR A 228 -7.04 -8.35 5.00
CA THR A 228 -7.78 -9.61 5.15
C THR A 228 -7.76 -10.12 6.58
N SER A 229 -6.72 -9.88 7.40
CA SER A 229 -6.70 -10.41 8.77
C SER A 229 -7.81 -9.84 9.64
N TRP A 230 -8.14 -8.55 9.52
CA TRP A 230 -9.27 -7.98 10.23
C TRP A 230 -10.60 -8.29 9.53
N MET A 231 -10.67 -8.28 8.20
CA MET A 231 -11.93 -8.60 7.50
C MET A 231 -12.40 -10.02 7.79
N TYR A 232 -11.48 -10.97 7.91
CA TYR A 232 -11.78 -12.36 8.26
C TYR A 232 -11.93 -12.61 9.76
N TRP A 233 -11.80 -11.58 10.62
CA TRP A 233 -11.87 -11.75 12.07
C TRP A 233 -13.19 -12.37 12.54
N PRO A 234 -14.37 -11.94 12.06
CA PRO A 234 -15.63 -12.55 12.50
C PRO A 234 -15.89 -13.94 11.89
N LEU A 235 -15.24 -14.30 10.77
CA LEU A 235 -15.58 -15.49 9.99
C LEU A 235 -15.56 -16.82 10.79
N PRO A 236 -14.60 -17.08 11.72
CA PRO A 236 -14.62 -18.28 12.55
C PRO A 236 -15.79 -18.37 13.53
N LEU A 237 -16.43 -17.24 13.84
CA LEU A 237 -17.61 -17.15 14.71
C LEU A 237 -18.91 -17.28 13.91
N VAL A 238 -18.88 -17.15 12.57
CA VAL A 238 -20.07 -17.29 11.73
C VAL A 238 -20.50 -18.76 11.65
N THR A 239 -21.80 -19.00 11.82
CA THR A 239 -22.45 -20.30 11.70
C THR A 239 -22.20 -20.94 10.34
N GLY A 240 -22.10 -22.27 10.32
CA GLY A 240 -21.76 -23.02 9.10
C GLY A 240 -22.71 -22.76 7.92
N ALA A 241 -23.98 -22.43 8.16
CA ALA A 241 -24.96 -22.16 7.12
C ALA A 241 -24.69 -20.83 6.37
N GLU A 242 -24.23 -19.80 7.08
CA GLU A 242 -24.04 -18.45 6.53
C GLU A 242 -22.56 -18.13 6.22
N ARG A 243 -21.65 -19.03 6.61
CA ARG A 243 -20.21 -18.83 6.49
C ARG A 243 -19.75 -18.59 5.06
N ASP A 244 -20.30 -19.30 4.09
CA ASP A 244 -19.93 -19.14 2.67
C ASP A 244 -20.42 -17.81 2.11
N ALA A 245 -21.65 -17.39 2.46
CA ALA A 245 -22.22 -16.12 2.03
C ALA A 245 -21.44 -14.93 2.62
N TYR A 246 -21.14 -14.98 3.92
CA TYR A 246 -20.31 -13.98 4.59
C TYR A 246 -18.86 -13.98 4.05
N GLY A 247 -18.31 -15.16 3.79
CA GLY A 247 -17.00 -15.31 3.15
C GLY A 247 -16.94 -14.67 1.76
N ALA A 248 -18.00 -14.78 0.96
CA ALA A 248 -18.10 -14.13 -0.35
C ALA A 248 -18.11 -12.59 -0.25
N LEU A 249 -18.81 -12.03 0.74
CA LEU A 249 -18.80 -10.59 1.04
C LEU A 249 -17.38 -10.10 1.39
N ILE A 250 -16.69 -10.82 2.28
CA ILE A 250 -15.30 -10.50 2.65
C ILE A 250 -14.39 -10.58 1.42
N LEU A 251 -14.52 -11.63 0.62
CA LEU A 251 -13.71 -11.82 -0.59
C LEU A 251 -13.90 -10.68 -1.58
N ALA A 252 -15.14 -10.26 -1.84
CA ALA A 252 -15.45 -9.14 -2.73
C ALA A 252 -14.85 -7.83 -2.21
N SER A 253 -14.96 -7.57 -0.92
CA SER A 253 -14.38 -6.39 -0.26
C SER A 253 -12.85 -6.36 -0.34
N ALA A 254 -12.22 -7.51 -0.12
CA ALA A 254 -10.78 -7.68 -0.22
C ALA A 254 -10.30 -7.55 -1.69
N LEU A 255 -11.06 -8.06 -2.67
CA LEU A 255 -10.74 -7.93 -4.09
C LEU A 255 -10.77 -6.47 -4.55
N PHE A 256 -11.81 -5.72 -4.14
CA PHE A 256 -11.90 -4.29 -4.42
C PHE A 256 -10.69 -3.54 -3.84
N THR A 257 -10.37 -3.81 -2.57
CA THR A 257 -9.24 -3.20 -1.86
C THR A 257 -7.90 -3.52 -2.52
N GLY A 258 -7.68 -4.78 -2.91
CA GLY A 258 -6.48 -5.21 -3.63
C GLY A 258 -6.34 -4.55 -5.00
N THR A 259 -7.45 -4.45 -5.74
CA THR A 259 -7.48 -3.78 -7.05
C THR A 259 -7.12 -2.31 -6.92
N TYR A 260 -7.67 -1.62 -5.91
CA TYR A 260 -7.35 -0.23 -5.61
C TYR A 260 -5.85 -0.02 -5.37
N PHE A 261 -5.23 -0.83 -4.51
CA PHE A 261 -3.81 -0.68 -4.23
C PHE A 261 -2.90 -1.07 -5.42
N CYS A 262 -3.31 -2.05 -6.24
CA CYS A 262 -2.63 -2.36 -7.50
C CYS A 262 -2.62 -1.14 -8.44
N LEU A 263 -3.77 -0.51 -8.64
CA LEU A 263 -3.89 0.71 -9.45
C LEU A 263 -3.02 1.83 -8.88
N LEU A 264 -2.97 1.97 -7.56
CA LEU A 264 -2.12 2.95 -6.88
C LEU A 264 -0.64 2.74 -7.22
N ILE A 265 -0.12 1.50 -7.15
CA ILE A 265 1.27 1.20 -7.53
C ILE A 265 1.54 1.50 -9.00
N LEU A 266 0.66 1.01 -9.88
CA LEU A 266 0.82 1.20 -11.32
C LEU A 266 0.83 2.69 -11.70
N SER A 267 0.07 3.52 -10.99
CA SER A 267 -0.06 4.96 -11.26
C SER A 267 1.24 5.75 -11.17
N PHE A 268 2.15 5.35 -10.28
CA PHE A 268 3.46 6.00 -10.14
C PHE A 268 4.60 5.19 -10.76
N TYR A 269 4.47 3.86 -10.82
CA TYR A 269 5.48 3.00 -11.42
C TYR A 269 5.56 3.14 -12.95
N ILE A 270 4.43 3.04 -13.65
CA ILE A 270 4.40 3.05 -15.12
C ILE A 270 5.01 4.37 -15.67
N PRO A 271 4.63 5.56 -15.19
CA PRO A 271 5.21 6.81 -15.70
C PRO A 271 6.72 6.89 -15.49
N VAL A 272 7.24 6.44 -14.34
CA VAL A 272 8.68 6.43 -14.06
C VAL A 272 9.41 5.46 -14.99
N ALA A 273 8.87 4.26 -15.17
CA ALA A 273 9.41 3.25 -16.09
C ALA A 273 9.49 3.79 -17.53
N LEU A 274 8.42 4.42 -18.02
CA LEU A 274 8.39 5.01 -19.37
C LEU A 274 9.41 6.15 -19.54
N VAL A 275 9.58 7.00 -18.52
CA VAL A 275 10.58 8.08 -18.58
C VAL A 275 12.01 7.52 -18.59
N LEU A 276 12.31 6.50 -17.79
CA LEU A 276 13.63 5.87 -17.79
C LEU A 276 13.91 5.17 -19.12
N ASP A 277 12.94 4.42 -19.65
CA ASP A 277 13.06 3.75 -20.93
C ASP A 277 13.27 4.75 -22.09
N ALA A 278 12.54 5.87 -22.10
CA ALA A 278 12.76 6.93 -23.07
C ALA A 278 14.18 7.53 -22.99
N ARG A 279 14.76 7.63 -21.79
CA ARG A 279 16.15 8.08 -21.60
C ARG A 279 17.15 7.05 -22.09
N VAL A 280 16.91 5.76 -21.86
CA VAL A 280 17.77 4.68 -22.40
C VAL A 280 17.80 4.78 -23.92
N ARG A 281 16.65 4.85 -24.57
CA ARG A 281 16.56 4.97 -26.03
C ARG A 281 17.24 6.24 -26.57
N ALA A 282 17.09 7.36 -25.86
CA ALA A 282 17.73 8.61 -26.26
C ALA A 282 19.27 8.51 -26.17
N LEU A 283 19.78 7.95 -25.07
CA LEU A 283 21.21 7.76 -24.85
C LEU A 283 21.80 6.83 -25.91
N THR A 284 21.16 5.68 -26.15
CA THR A 284 21.57 4.70 -27.16
C THR A 284 21.63 5.30 -28.57
N ARG A 285 20.70 6.20 -28.93
CA ARG A 285 20.75 6.92 -30.23
C ARG A 285 21.84 7.97 -30.31
N SER A 286 22.20 8.59 -29.19
CA SER A 286 23.23 9.64 -29.12
C SER A 286 24.64 9.10 -28.92
N ALA A 287 24.78 7.84 -28.52
CA ALA A 287 26.06 7.19 -28.40
C ALA A 287 26.68 7.03 -29.79
N ASP A 288 27.92 7.49 -29.96
CA ASP A 288 28.70 7.27 -31.17
C ASP A 288 29.24 5.84 -31.15
N LEU A 289 28.42 4.90 -31.63
CA LEU A 289 28.65 3.46 -31.52
C LEU A 289 29.60 2.91 -32.60
N GLY A 290 30.06 3.74 -33.53
CA GLY A 290 30.66 3.27 -34.79
C GLY A 290 29.62 2.66 -35.71
N SER A 291 29.95 2.46 -37.00
CA SER A 291 28.98 2.03 -38.03
C SER A 291 28.40 0.63 -37.83
N ASP A 292 29.08 -0.22 -37.06
CA ASP A 292 28.83 -1.68 -37.04
C ASP A 292 28.34 -2.20 -35.67
N ALA A 293 28.28 -1.38 -34.62
CA ALA A 293 27.86 -1.85 -33.31
C ALA A 293 26.34 -1.82 -33.15
N ASP A 294 25.76 -2.94 -32.70
CA ASP A 294 24.34 -3.05 -32.38
C ASP A 294 24.00 -2.19 -31.13
N PRO A 295 23.12 -1.19 -31.25
CA PRO A 295 22.72 -0.36 -30.13
C PRO A 295 22.08 -1.15 -28.97
N ASP A 296 21.41 -2.27 -29.26
CA ASP A 296 20.80 -3.12 -28.23
C ASP A 296 21.84 -3.95 -27.48
N GLU A 297 22.92 -4.37 -28.15
CA GLU A 297 24.06 -5.05 -27.52
C GLU A 297 24.86 -4.10 -26.64
N TRP A 298 25.09 -2.86 -27.12
CA TRP A 298 25.75 -1.82 -26.34
C TRP A 298 24.99 -1.49 -25.04
N ALA A 299 23.65 -1.36 -25.14
CA ALA A 299 22.78 -1.12 -24.00
C ALA A 299 22.78 -2.32 -23.04
N ALA A 300 22.74 -3.54 -23.58
CA ALA A 300 22.80 -4.77 -22.80
C ALA A 300 24.08 -4.88 -21.96
N ALA A 301 25.24 -4.61 -22.57
CA ALA A 301 26.54 -4.67 -21.92
C ALA A 301 26.65 -3.72 -20.71
N ARG A 302 25.84 -2.66 -20.68
CA ARG A 302 25.79 -1.65 -19.61
C ARG A 302 24.65 -1.86 -18.61
N GLY A 303 23.97 -3.00 -18.69
CA GLY A 303 22.83 -3.32 -17.80
C GLY A 303 21.57 -2.49 -18.07
N LEU A 304 21.48 -1.87 -19.26
CA LEU A 304 20.31 -1.10 -19.70
C LEU A 304 19.25 -1.99 -20.38
N LYS A 305 19.53 -3.28 -20.63
CA LYS A 305 18.51 -4.23 -21.11
C LYS A 305 17.48 -4.49 -20.02
N GLY A 306 16.32 -3.89 -20.22
CA GLY A 306 15.07 -4.17 -19.54
C GLY A 306 14.00 -3.47 -20.37
N GLY A 307 13.62 -4.09 -21.49
CA GLY A 307 12.64 -3.49 -22.39
C GLY A 307 11.33 -3.22 -21.64
N THR A 308 10.54 -2.25 -22.11
CA THR A 308 9.21 -1.94 -21.57
C THR A 308 8.35 -3.19 -21.33
N SER A 309 8.51 -4.25 -22.13
CA SER A 309 7.85 -5.54 -21.94
C SER A 309 8.25 -6.26 -20.65
N ASP A 310 9.51 -6.24 -20.25
CA ASP A 310 9.98 -6.88 -19.01
C ASP A 310 9.55 -6.07 -17.79
N LEU A 311 9.53 -4.75 -17.91
CA LEU A 311 9.03 -3.85 -16.86
C LEU A 311 7.51 -3.99 -16.65
N LEU A 312 6.74 -4.15 -17.74
CA LEU A 312 5.31 -4.45 -17.68
C LEU A 312 5.05 -5.86 -17.16
N ARG A 313 5.80 -6.87 -17.64
CA ARG A 313 5.71 -8.24 -17.11
C ARG A 313 6.01 -8.29 -15.63
N THR A 314 7.01 -7.55 -15.16
CA THR A 314 7.33 -7.47 -13.73
C THR A 314 6.21 -6.77 -12.96
N GLY A 315 5.65 -5.67 -13.50
CA GLY A 315 4.48 -5.00 -12.91
C GLY A 315 3.27 -5.92 -12.79
N PHE A 316 2.94 -6.68 -13.84
CA PHE A 316 1.85 -7.66 -13.83
C PHE A 316 2.14 -8.86 -12.91
N ALA A 317 3.37 -9.36 -12.92
CA ALA A 317 3.80 -10.44 -12.03
C ALA A 317 3.70 -10.03 -10.55
N VAL A 318 3.89 -8.75 -10.25
CA VAL A 318 3.70 -8.20 -8.90
C VAL A 318 2.22 -8.17 -8.50
N THR A 319 1.31 -7.95 -9.44
CA THR A 319 -0.14 -8.03 -9.19
C THR A 319 -0.69 -9.45 -9.20
N ALA A 320 0.08 -10.42 -9.72
CA ALA A 320 -0.37 -11.79 -9.95
C ALA A 320 -0.72 -12.56 -8.66
N PRO A 321 0.02 -12.46 -7.53
CA PRO A 321 -0.34 -13.16 -6.30
C PRO A 321 -1.70 -12.73 -5.75
N ILE A 322 -2.06 -11.46 -5.93
CA ILE A 322 -3.37 -10.92 -5.51
C ILE A 322 -4.44 -11.51 -6.42
N LEU A 323 -4.29 -11.37 -7.74
CA LEU A 323 -5.22 -11.94 -8.71
C LEU A 323 -5.36 -13.46 -8.56
N ALA A 324 -4.27 -14.17 -8.27
CA ALA A 324 -4.26 -15.62 -8.06
C ALA A 324 -4.87 -16.04 -6.72
N ALA A 325 -4.62 -15.29 -5.64
CA ALA A 325 -5.27 -15.54 -4.35
C ALA A 325 -6.81 -15.35 -4.46
N PHE A 326 -7.25 -14.37 -5.24
CA PHE A 326 -8.68 -14.14 -5.48
C PHE A 326 -9.29 -15.10 -6.51
N ALA A 327 -8.55 -15.48 -7.57
CA ALA A 327 -9.00 -16.49 -8.53
C ALA A 327 -9.06 -17.91 -7.93
N GLY A 328 -8.12 -18.24 -7.03
CA GLY A 328 -8.10 -19.50 -6.28
C GLY A 328 -9.17 -19.58 -5.18
N GLY A 329 -9.63 -18.42 -4.67
CA GLY A 329 -10.77 -18.34 -3.75
C GLY A 329 -12.13 -18.70 -4.37
N ILE A 330 -12.19 -18.92 -5.69
CA ILE A 330 -13.37 -19.44 -6.41
C ILE A 330 -13.42 -20.99 -6.36
N SER A 331 -12.37 -21.66 -5.87
CA SER A 331 -12.47 -23.08 -5.49
C SER A 331 -12.85 -23.17 -4.00
N PRO A 332 -13.94 -23.89 -3.65
CA PRO A 332 -14.29 -24.09 -2.26
C PRO A 332 -13.15 -24.91 -1.63
N ILE A 333 -12.34 -24.26 -0.80
CA ILE A 333 -11.53 -24.98 0.17
C ILE A 333 -12.54 -25.50 1.18
N SER A 334 -13.02 -26.71 0.92
CA SER A 334 -13.69 -27.55 1.91
C SER A 334 -12.69 -27.77 3.05
N LEU A 335 -12.83 -26.99 4.12
CA LEU A 335 -12.27 -27.28 5.44
C LEU A 335 -13.36 -27.94 6.30
#